data_AF-A0A175RGE8-F1
#
_entry.id   AF-A0A175RGE8-F1
#
_cell.length_a   1.000
_cell.length_b   1.000
_cell.length_c   1.000
_cell.angle_alpha   90.00
_cell.angle_beta   90.00
_cell.angle_gamma   90.00
#
_symmetry.space_group_name_H-M   'P 1'
#
loop_
_entity.id
_entity.type
_entity.pdbx_description
1 polymer ?
#
loop_
_entity_poly.entity_id
_entity_poly.type
_entity_poly.pdbx_seq_one_letter_code
_entity_poly.pdbx_strand_id
1 'polypeptide(L)'
;MALHRSRPSARRAALPAVVVAAALLATAGLGAATVGAASAAVATWTPSAAITDAPGAAASFAAPNDVRYTRSGALLVADFARNGVLRRETDGTWSVVAPFGTDDRSMWNPSALAETDDGRLVVAEAGRRPTSGGPGTIAVLDGHDVERRFPAPADRAVSELAVDGARLVAAVPGTGSLWETDMTAQAPVWRAVDGPWVDPAGVAVSPDGSVWTVTDGTTDVVWRLDRTTGVATSLGTVQDDQGRVRLRGVALLADGSVVVVDNGGGRVFVLQDRGWAVAFAGAQDGSTLVNPTGVSVGPGDRIAVADYNRQRVVEAARVATVTPAPDPQPTPD
;
A
#
# COMPACT_ATOMS: atom_id res chain seq x y z
N MET A 1 7.36 -53.09 35.14
CA MET A 1 7.47 -53.82 33.86
C MET A 1 7.16 -52.85 32.74
N ALA A 2 8.19 -52.48 31.98
CA ALA A 2 8.11 -51.55 30.86
C ALA A 2 7.45 -52.23 29.65
N LEU A 3 6.53 -51.53 28.98
CA LEU A 3 6.14 -51.86 27.61
C LEU A 3 6.23 -50.60 26.74
N HIS A 4 7.35 -50.59 26.04
CA HIS A 4 7.77 -49.69 24.97
C HIS A 4 6.77 -49.79 23.82
N ARG A 5 6.11 -48.69 23.42
CA ARG A 5 5.40 -48.61 22.15
C ARG A 5 6.19 -47.73 21.19
N SER A 6 6.70 -48.39 20.15
CA SER A 6 7.52 -47.87 19.08
C SER A 6 6.76 -46.84 18.22
N ARG A 7 7.46 -45.75 17.87
CA ARG A 7 7.02 -44.79 16.85
C ARG A 7 7.30 -45.36 15.45
N PRO A 8 6.39 -45.24 14.47
CA PRO A 8 6.69 -45.61 13.09
C PRO A 8 7.60 -44.55 12.44
N SER A 9 8.56 -45.05 11.67
CA SER A 9 9.58 -44.31 10.94
C SER A 9 8.99 -43.56 9.74
N ALA A 10 9.24 -42.25 9.66
CA ALA A 10 8.94 -41.45 8.48
C ALA A 10 9.93 -41.83 7.36
N ARG A 11 9.41 -42.42 6.27
CA ARG A 11 10.16 -42.61 5.03
C ARG A 11 10.41 -41.24 4.40
N ARG A 12 11.68 -40.86 4.25
CA ARG A 12 12.12 -39.72 3.46
C ARG A 12 11.80 -39.99 1.99
N ALA A 13 10.89 -39.21 1.41
CA ALA A 13 10.69 -39.16 -0.04
C ALA A 13 11.81 -38.30 -0.65
N ALA A 14 12.51 -38.86 -1.64
CA ALA A 14 13.54 -38.18 -2.41
C ALA A 14 12.90 -37.16 -3.36
N LEU A 15 13.41 -35.94 -3.38
CA LEU A 15 13.07 -34.90 -4.36
C LEU A 15 13.72 -35.24 -5.71
N PRO A 16 13.05 -35.06 -6.87
CA PRO A 16 13.70 -35.23 -8.16
C PRO A 16 14.62 -34.03 -8.46
N ALA A 17 15.78 -34.34 -9.04
CA ALA A 17 16.83 -33.40 -9.41
C ALA A 17 16.35 -32.41 -10.49
N VAL A 18 16.65 -31.13 -10.29
CA VAL A 18 16.48 -30.06 -11.30
C VAL A 18 17.64 -30.17 -12.29
N VAL A 19 17.33 -30.42 -13.55
CA VAL A 19 18.28 -30.36 -14.67
C VAL A 19 18.51 -28.90 -15.02
N VAL A 20 19.72 -28.39 -14.78
CA VAL A 20 20.16 -27.07 -15.26
C VAL A 20 20.64 -27.23 -16.70
N ALA A 21 19.88 -26.70 -17.65
CA ALA A 21 20.31 -26.59 -19.04
C ALA A 21 21.22 -25.36 -19.20
N ALA A 22 22.50 -25.59 -19.51
CA ALA A 22 23.45 -24.54 -19.87
C ALA A 22 23.16 -24.04 -21.29
N ALA A 23 22.91 -22.74 -21.45
CA ALA A 23 22.79 -22.09 -22.76
C ALA A 23 24.18 -21.71 -23.29
N LEU A 24 24.47 -22.10 -24.53
CA LEU A 24 25.67 -21.76 -25.30
C LEU A 24 25.74 -20.25 -25.59
N LEU A 25 26.90 -19.62 -25.31
CA LEU A 25 27.23 -18.28 -25.80
C LEU A 25 27.49 -18.32 -27.31
N ALA A 26 26.71 -17.58 -28.08
CA ALA A 26 27.09 -17.15 -29.43
C ALA A 26 27.66 -15.73 -29.35
N THR A 27 28.94 -15.58 -29.67
CA THR A 27 29.62 -14.30 -29.79
C THR A 27 29.38 -13.72 -31.19
N ALA A 28 28.55 -12.68 -31.28
CA ALA A 28 28.48 -11.81 -32.44
C ALA A 28 28.85 -10.39 -31.99
N GLY A 29 30.01 -9.92 -32.43
CA GLY A 29 30.47 -8.55 -32.17
C GLY A 29 29.73 -7.55 -33.04
N LEU A 30 29.31 -6.44 -32.43
CA LEU A 30 28.91 -5.19 -33.08
C LEU A 30 29.32 -4.04 -32.13
N GLY A 31 29.77 -2.94 -32.74
CA GLY A 31 30.64 -1.92 -32.15
C GLY A 31 30.16 -1.28 -30.85
N ALA A 32 31.14 -0.99 -29.99
CA ALA A 32 30.96 -0.19 -28.80
C ALA A 32 30.66 1.27 -29.20
N ALA A 33 29.38 1.60 -29.36
CA ALA A 33 28.93 2.95 -29.06
C ALA A 33 28.92 3.06 -27.53
N THR A 34 29.90 3.78 -26.98
CA THR A 34 29.82 4.26 -25.60
C THR A 34 28.70 5.31 -25.56
N VAL A 35 27.46 4.84 -25.45
CA VAL A 35 26.38 5.66 -24.93
C VAL A 35 26.79 5.90 -23.48
N GLY A 36 27.32 7.10 -23.19
CA GLY A 36 27.49 7.51 -21.81
C GLY A 36 26.16 7.29 -21.12
N ALA A 37 26.11 6.33 -20.21
CA ALA A 37 24.92 6.08 -19.42
C ALA A 37 24.68 7.35 -18.61
N ALA A 38 23.83 8.24 -19.14
CA ALA A 38 23.32 9.36 -18.38
C ALA A 38 22.69 8.75 -17.15
N SER A 39 23.32 8.95 -15.99
CA SER A 39 22.79 8.53 -14.71
C SER A 39 21.51 9.33 -14.48
N ALA A 40 20.36 8.83 -14.92
CA ALA A 40 19.07 9.36 -14.51
C ALA A 40 19.07 9.52 -12.98
N ALA A 41 18.78 10.71 -12.46
CA ALA A 41 18.74 10.91 -11.02
C ALA A 41 17.61 10.06 -10.41
N VAL A 42 17.85 9.46 -9.24
CA VAL A 42 16.77 8.87 -8.43
C VAL A 42 15.85 10.00 -8.02
N ALA A 43 14.55 9.89 -8.31
CA ALA A 43 13.61 10.92 -7.90
C ALA A 43 13.53 10.94 -6.37
N THR A 44 13.48 12.14 -5.80
CA THR A 44 13.41 12.37 -4.35
C THR A 44 12.17 13.18 -4.00
N TRP A 45 11.78 13.12 -2.73
CA TRP A 45 10.63 13.84 -2.20
C TRP A 45 11.05 14.71 -1.02
N THR A 46 10.47 15.91 -0.92
CA THR A 46 10.67 16.80 0.21
C THR A 46 9.36 16.86 1.01
N PRO A 47 9.36 16.48 2.30
CA PRO A 47 8.23 16.71 3.19
C PRO A 47 7.81 18.18 3.16
N SER A 48 6.53 18.40 2.89
CA SER A 48 5.93 19.70 2.60
C SER A 48 4.86 20.11 3.60
N ALA A 49 4.25 19.15 4.31
CA ALA A 49 3.28 19.43 5.36
C ALA A 49 3.28 18.33 6.44
N ALA A 50 2.91 18.72 7.66
CA ALA A 50 2.63 17.85 8.80
C ALA A 50 1.26 18.27 9.39
N ILE A 51 0.20 17.58 8.99
CA ILE A 51 -1.20 17.98 9.25
C ILE A 51 -1.71 17.24 10.47
N THR A 52 -1.97 17.97 11.56
CA THR A 52 -2.43 17.38 12.84
C THR A 52 -3.93 17.52 13.07
N ASP A 53 -4.62 18.33 12.28
CA ASP A 53 -6.05 18.56 12.40
C ASP A 53 -6.74 18.75 11.04
N ALA A 54 -8.07 18.64 11.07
CA ALA A 54 -8.95 18.95 9.96
C ALA A 54 -9.96 19.98 10.45
N PRO A 55 -9.84 21.26 10.05
CA PRO A 55 -10.82 22.29 10.39
C PRO A 55 -12.25 21.83 10.08
N GLY A 56 -13.14 21.92 11.07
CA GLY A 56 -14.53 21.45 10.96
C GLY A 56 -14.76 19.99 11.38
N ALA A 57 -13.69 19.23 11.67
CA ALA A 57 -13.81 17.95 12.38
C ALA A 57 -14.00 18.17 13.88
N ALA A 58 -14.38 17.10 14.60
CA ALA A 58 -14.66 17.17 16.03
C ALA A 58 -13.40 17.47 16.87
N ALA A 59 -12.21 17.10 16.39
CA ALA A 59 -10.94 17.28 17.06
C ALA A 59 -9.74 17.16 16.11
N SER A 60 -8.53 17.40 16.63
CA SER A 60 -7.28 16.96 16.00
C SER A 60 -7.32 15.45 15.72
N PHE A 61 -6.51 15.00 14.77
CA PHE A 61 -6.39 13.58 14.49
C PHE A 61 -5.98 12.81 15.75
N ALA A 62 -6.46 11.58 15.87
CA ALA A 62 -6.16 10.72 17.01
C ALA A 62 -5.33 9.49 16.62
N ALA A 63 -5.65 8.92 15.47
CA ALA A 63 -5.07 7.70 14.94
C ALA A 63 -5.34 7.65 13.42
N PRO A 64 -4.76 8.55 12.60
CA PRO A 64 -4.88 8.44 11.15
C PRO A 64 -4.25 7.11 10.75
N ASN A 65 -5.08 6.16 10.32
CA ASN A 65 -4.66 4.80 10.04
C ASN A 65 -4.47 4.56 8.55
N ASP A 66 -5.25 5.25 7.71
CA ASP A 66 -5.09 5.20 6.27
C ASP A 66 -5.36 6.56 5.64
N VAL A 67 -4.74 6.78 4.48
CA VAL A 67 -4.88 7.99 3.67
C VAL A 67 -5.00 7.62 2.20
N ARG A 68 -5.85 8.32 1.46
CA ARG A 68 -6.08 8.04 0.05
C ARG A 68 -6.31 9.31 -0.74
N TYR A 69 -5.45 9.58 -1.73
CA TYR A 69 -5.81 10.52 -2.78
C TYR A 69 -6.90 9.92 -3.67
N THR A 70 -7.96 10.69 -3.89
CA THR A 70 -9.01 10.38 -4.86
C THR A 70 -8.55 10.70 -6.27
N ARG A 71 -9.25 10.17 -7.28
CA ARG A 71 -9.06 10.52 -8.70
C ARG A 71 -9.23 12.02 -8.97
N SER A 72 -10.04 12.70 -8.17
CA SER A 72 -10.24 14.16 -8.24
C SER A 72 -9.08 14.98 -7.61
N GLY A 73 -8.16 14.32 -6.91
CA GLY A 73 -7.05 14.94 -6.20
C GLY A 73 -7.35 15.36 -4.76
N ALA A 74 -8.58 15.19 -4.27
CA ALA A 74 -8.92 15.33 -2.86
C ALA A 74 -8.19 14.25 -2.03
N LEU A 75 -7.86 14.57 -0.78
CA LEU A 75 -7.24 13.65 0.19
C LEU A 75 -8.30 13.13 1.17
N LEU A 76 -8.41 11.81 1.28
CA LEU A 76 -9.20 11.14 2.30
C LEU A 76 -8.31 10.70 3.46
N VAL A 77 -8.85 10.76 4.68
CA VAL A 77 -8.18 10.29 5.90
C VAL A 77 -9.14 9.43 6.70
N ALA A 78 -8.73 8.20 7.02
CA ALA A 78 -9.39 7.34 7.98
C ALA A 78 -8.77 7.56 9.36
N ASP A 79 -9.44 8.32 10.22
CA ASP A 79 -9.00 8.58 11.59
C ASP A 79 -9.69 7.62 12.55
N PHE A 80 -8.98 6.53 12.85
CA PHE A 80 -9.46 5.29 13.44
C PHE A 80 -10.15 5.48 14.79
N ALA A 81 -9.85 6.50 15.58
CA ALA A 81 -10.32 6.55 16.97
C ALA A 81 -11.09 7.82 17.33
N ARG A 82 -11.41 8.70 16.36
CA ARG A 82 -12.02 9.98 16.71
C ARG A 82 -12.86 10.68 15.65
N ASN A 83 -12.37 10.84 14.43
CA ASN A 83 -13.06 11.67 13.44
C ASN A 83 -13.81 10.87 12.37
N GLY A 84 -13.52 9.57 12.22
CA GLY A 84 -14.16 8.72 11.20
C GLY A 84 -13.44 8.88 9.87
N VAL A 85 -14.18 9.19 8.81
CA VAL A 85 -13.63 9.44 7.47
C VAL A 85 -13.75 10.92 7.15
N LEU A 86 -12.61 11.54 6.86
CA LEU A 86 -12.48 12.95 6.51
C LEU A 86 -12.07 13.11 5.05
N ARG A 87 -12.44 14.23 4.44
CA ARG A 87 -12.05 14.60 3.09
C ARG A 87 -11.53 16.03 3.07
N ARG A 88 -10.37 16.23 2.44
CA ARG A 88 -9.81 17.53 2.09
C ARG A 88 -9.87 17.73 0.59
N GLU A 89 -10.63 18.69 0.13
CA GLU A 89 -10.67 19.07 -1.28
C GLU A 89 -9.34 19.70 -1.74
N THR A 90 -9.19 19.87 -3.06
CA THR A 90 -7.97 20.44 -3.66
C THR A 90 -7.74 21.91 -3.31
N ASP A 91 -8.78 22.63 -2.90
CA ASP A 91 -8.71 24.00 -2.38
C ASP A 91 -8.32 24.05 -0.88
N GLY A 92 -8.16 22.90 -0.23
CA GLY A 92 -7.82 22.77 1.18
C GLY A 92 -9.02 22.70 2.13
N THR A 93 -10.25 22.79 1.63
CA THR A 93 -11.47 22.70 2.44
C THR A 93 -11.65 21.30 3.00
N TRP A 94 -11.85 21.21 4.32
CA TRP A 94 -12.10 19.94 5.02
C TRP A 94 -13.58 19.71 5.27
N SER A 95 -14.00 18.45 5.16
CA SER A 95 -15.33 17.98 5.54
C SER A 95 -15.28 16.60 6.17
N VAL A 96 -16.30 16.29 6.98
CA VAL A 96 -16.53 14.95 7.51
C VAL A 96 -17.39 14.18 6.50
N VAL A 97 -16.85 13.11 5.94
CA VAL A 97 -17.60 12.21 5.03
C VAL A 97 -18.54 11.35 5.87
N ALA A 98 -17.99 10.69 6.89
CA ALA A 98 -18.72 9.90 7.86
C ALA A 98 -18.08 10.09 9.25
N PRO A 99 -18.82 10.55 10.27
CA PRO A 99 -18.27 10.81 11.59
C PRO A 99 -17.83 9.52 12.30
N PHE A 100 -17.03 9.62 13.35
CA PHE A 100 -16.75 8.47 14.20
C PHE A 100 -17.95 8.12 15.08
N GLY A 101 -18.25 6.84 15.23
CA GLY A 101 -19.34 6.39 16.08
C GLY A 101 -19.91 5.04 15.66
N THR A 102 -21.03 4.67 16.26
CA THR A 102 -21.68 3.37 16.03
C THR A 102 -23.05 3.46 15.37
N ASP A 103 -23.57 4.67 15.14
CA ASP A 103 -24.82 4.87 14.41
C ASP A 103 -24.67 4.54 12.91
N ASP A 104 -25.79 4.57 12.19
CA ASP A 104 -25.85 4.13 10.80
C ASP A 104 -24.99 4.99 9.86
N ARG A 105 -24.83 6.29 10.15
CA ARG A 105 -24.03 7.24 9.37
C ARG A 105 -22.57 7.32 9.80
N SER A 106 -22.25 6.78 10.97
CA SER A 106 -20.91 6.83 11.54
C SER A 106 -20.05 5.67 11.08
N MET A 107 -18.73 5.82 11.23
CA MET A 107 -17.73 4.78 11.07
C MET A 107 -17.10 4.41 12.40
N TRP A 108 -17.09 3.12 12.68
CA TRP A 108 -16.38 2.55 13.80
C TRP A 108 -15.01 2.07 13.36
N ASN A 109 -13.97 2.73 13.85
CA ASN A 109 -12.58 2.35 13.60
C ASN A 109 -12.24 2.11 12.12
N PRO A 110 -12.43 3.12 11.25
CA PRO A 110 -12.08 2.99 9.83
C PRO A 110 -10.58 2.69 9.71
N SER A 111 -10.24 1.55 9.11
CA SER A 111 -8.88 1.02 9.04
C SER A 111 -8.26 1.04 7.65
N ALA A 112 -9.07 1.04 6.59
CA ALA A 112 -8.57 1.11 5.22
C ALA A 112 -9.59 1.80 4.31
N LEU A 113 -9.08 2.49 3.28
CA LEU A 113 -9.83 3.26 2.30
C LEU A 113 -9.50 2.81 0.88
N ALA A 114 -10.52 2.71 0.04
CA ALA A 114 -10.36 2.64 -1.42
C ALA A 114 -11.45 3.45 -2.12
N GLU A 115 -11.19 3.86 -3.36
CA GLU A 115 -12.15 4.59 -4.19
C GLU A 115 -12.46 3.76 -5.44
N THR A 116 -13.74 3.52 -5.69
CA THR A 116 -14.24 2.86 -6.90
C THR A 116 -14.15 3.77 -8.11
N ASP A 117 -14.25 3.21 -9.32
CA ASP A 117 -14.16 4.01 -10.56
C ASP A 117 -15.29 5.04 -10.71
N ASP A 118 -16.43 4.81 -10.06
CA ASP A 118 -17.57 5.74 -10.01
C ASP A 118 -17.47 6.75 -8.85
N GLY A 119 -16.38 6.78 -8.10
CA GLY A 119 -16.11 7.78 -7.05
C GLY A 119 -16.71 7.47 -5.67
N ARG A 120 -17.33 6.29 -5.50
CA ARG A 120 -17.75 5.81 -4.17
C ARG A 120 -16.54 5.38 -3.34
N LEU A 121 -16.69 5.45 -2.03
CA LEU A 121 -15.62 5.07 -1.10
C LEU A 121 -15.93 3.72 -0.48
N VAL A 122 -14.94 2.83 -0.47
CA VAL A 122 -14.99 1.57 0.27
C VAL A 122 -14.15 1.74 1.53
N VAL A 123 -14.74 1.43 2.68
CA VAL A 123 -14.12 1.63 3.99
C VAL A 123 -14.20 0.32 4.77
N ALA A 124 -13.07 -0.14 5.30
CA ALA A 124 -13.05 -1.23 6.28
C ALA A 124 -13.17 -0.68 7.71
N GLU A 125 -14.03 -1.26 8.53
CA GLU A 125 -14.24 -0.96 9.95
C GLU A 125 -13.58 -2.06 10.82
N ALA A 126 -12.55 -1.73 11.60
CA ALA A 126 -11.88 -2.69 12.46
C ALA A 126 -12.60 -2.90 13.81
N GLY A 127 -12.62 -4.13 14.31
CA GLY A 127 -13.09 -4.40 15.67
C GLY A 127 -14.61 -4.28 15.89
N ARG A 128 -15.41 -4.01 14.85
CA ARG A 128 -16.84 -4.31 14.85
C ARG A 128 -16.98 -5.83 14.78
N ARG A 129 -17.10 -6.49 15.93
CA ARG A 129 -17.49 -7.91 15.94
C ARG A 129 -18.98 -7.99 15.62
N PRO A 130 -19.41 -8.83 14.66
CA PRO A 130 -20.82 -9.16 14.55
C PRO A 130 -21.19 -9.90 15.83
N THR A 131 -21.91 -9.26 16.75
CA THR A 131 -22.72 -10.02 17.70
C THR A 131 -23.70 -10.80 16.85
N SER A 132 -23.45 -12.10 16.63
CA SER A 132 -24.35 -13.07 15.99
C SER A 132 -25.33 -12.44 14.98
N GLY A 133 -24.84 -12.09 13.78
CA GLY A 133 -25.66 -11.53 12.70
C GLY A 133 -25.64 -9.99 12.53
N GLY A 134 -24.72 -9.27 13.17
CA GLY A 134 -24.51 -7.83 12.93
C GLY A 134 -23.90 -7.53 11.54
N PRO A 135 -24.09 -6.29 11.01
CA PRO A 135 -23.71 -5.94 9.65
C PRO A 135 -22.19 -6.07 9.41
N GLY A 136 -21.85 -6.32 8.15
CA GLY A 136 -20.49 -6.44 7.69
C GLY A 136 -19.60 -5.24 8.01
N THR A 137 -18.30 -5.48 8.13
CA THR A 137 -17.28 -4.46 8.44
C THR A 137 -16.73 -3.77 7.19
N ILE A 138 -17.27 -4.04 6.01
CA ILE A 138 -16.96 -3.29 4.78
C ILE A 138 -18.16 -2.43 4.41
N ALA A 139 -17.95 -1.12 4.46
CA ALA A 139 -18.94 -0.12 4.07
C ALA A 139 -18.62 0.45 2.69
N VAL A 140 -19.65 0.73 1.91
CA VAL A 140 -19.58 1.52 0.68
C VAL A 140 -20.32 2.82 0.93
N LEU A 141 -19.67 3.93 0.62
CA LEU A 141 -20.17 5.27 0.85
C LEU A 141 -20.43 5.95 -0.49
N ASP A 142 -21.60 6.56 -0.61
CA ASP A 142 -21.97 7.47 -1.68
C ASP A 142 -22.33 8.82 -1.06
N GLY A 143 -21.40 9.78 -1.13
CA GLY A 143 -21.49 11.00 -0.33
C GLY A 143 -21.53 10.72 1.17
N HIS A 144 -22.65 11.04 1.81
CA HIS A 144 -22.88 10.82 3.26
C HIS A 144 -23.72 9.58 3.56
N ASP A 145 -24.13 8.83 2.55
CA ASP A 145 -24.90 7.60 2.72
C ASP A 145 -23.93 6.42 2.91
N VAL A 146 -24.14 5.68 3.99
CA VAL A 146 -23.26 4.58 4.43
C VAL A 146 -24.02 3.26 4.28
N GLU A 147 -23.57 2.40 3.37
CA GLU A 147 -24.11 1.05 3.19
C GLU A 147 -23.09 0.00 3.65
N ARG A 148 -23.39 -0.73 4.74
CA ARG A 148 -22.55 -1.84 5.21
C ARG A 148 -22.91 -3.12 4.46
N ARG A 149 -22.10 -3.48 3.48
CA ARG A 149 -22.48 -4.49 2.48
C ARG A 149 -22.11 -5.91 2.87
N PHE A 150 -20.93 -6.14 3.47
CA PHE A 150 -20.45 -7.49 3.76
C PHE A 150 -19.32 -7.53 4.81
N PRO A 151 -19.11 -8.66 5.52
CA PRO A 151 -18.07 -8.78 6.53
C PRO A 151 -16.67 -8.73 5.92
N ALA A 152 -15.67 -8.37 6.73
CA ALA A 152 -14.26 -8.55 6.39
C ALA A 152 -13.94 -10.05 6.12
N PRO A 153 -12.91 -10.33 5.31
CA PRO A 153 -12.57 -11.71 4.93
C PRO A 153 -12.11 -12.59 6.10
N ALA A 154 -11.66 -11.99 7.21
CA ALA A 154 -11.21 -12.70 8.41
C ALA A 154 -11.54 -11.88 9.67
N ASP A 155 -11.47 -12.52 10.85
CA ASP A 155 -11.62 -11.87 12.17
C ASP A 155 -10.34 -11.09 12.56
N ARG A 156 -9.87 -10.23 11.65
CA ARG A 156 -8.69 -9.37 11.78
C ARG A 156 -8.93 -8.08 11.00
N ALA A 157 -8.24 -7.01 11.40
CA ALA A 157 -8.35 -5.73 10.71
C ALA A 157 -7.76 -5.82 9.30
N VAL A 158 -8.50 -5.27 8.32
CA VAL A 158 -7.96 -5.00 6.98
C VAL A 158 -7.01 -3.81 7.10
N SER A 159 -5.76 -3.99 6.67
CA SER A 159 -4.75 -2.92 6.74
C SER A 159 -4.68 -2.08 5.49
N GLU A 160 -5.09 -2.60 4.33
CA GLU A 160 -5.17 -1.86 3.09
C GLU A 160 -6.21 -2.47 2.15
N LEU A 161 -6.87 -1.60 1.39
CA LEU A 161 -7.85 -1.96 0.36
C LEU A 161 -7.41 -1.44 -1.00
N ALA A 162 -7.71 -2.19 -2.05
CA ALA A 162 -7.58 -1.73 -3.42
C ALA A 162 -8.80 -2.16 -4.25
N VAL A 163 -9.12 -1.39 -5.27
CA VAL A 163 -10.25 -1.66 -6.17
C VAL A 163 -9.74 -1.84 -7.60
N ASP A 164 -10.30 -2.83 -8.28
CA ASP A 164 -10.06 -3.20 -9.67
C ASP A 164 -11.43 -3.40 -10.36
N GLY A 165 -12.02 -2.32 -10.88
CA GLY A 165 -13.40 -2.32 -11.36
C GLY A 165 -14.39 -2.76 -10.27
N ALA A 166 -15.06 -3.90 -10.49
CA ALA A 166 -15.99 -4.50 -9.53
C ALA A 166 -15.30 -5.27 -8.39
N ARG A 167 -14.01 -5.59 -8.53
CA ARG A 167 -13.26 -6.40 -7.57
C ARG A 167 -12.72 -5.52 -6.44
N LEU A 168 -12.94 -5.95 -5.22
CA LEU A 168 -12.27 -5.44 -4.02
C LEU A 168 -11.18 -6.41 -3.61
N VAL A 169 -10.00 -5.87 -3.32
CA VAL A 169 -8.84 -6.62 -2.83
C VAL A 169 -8.47 -6.09 -1.45
N ALA A 170 -8.17 -6.99 -0.52
CA ALA A 170 -7.84 -6.66 0.87
C ALA A 170 -6.55 -7.36 1.31
N ALA A 171 -5.65 -6.57 1.91
CA ALA A 171 -4.53 -7.09 2.69
C ALA A 171 -4.96 -7.24 4.15
N VAL A 172 -4.77 -8.45 4.71
CA VAL A 172 -5.16 -8.76 6.09
C VAL A 172 -3.99 -9.44 6.81
N PRO A 173 -3.18 -8.67 7.55
CA PRO A 173 -2.02 -9.19 8.25
C PRO A 173 -2.38 -10.32 9.21
N GLY A 174 -1.61 -11.38 9.20
CA GLY A 174 -1.72 -12.59 10.02
C GLY A 174 -2.56 -13.69 9.38
N THR A 175 -3.09 -13.48 8.17
CA THR A 175 -3.88 -14.50 7.46
C THR A 175 -3.07 -15.34 6.48
N GLY A 176 -1.91 -14.85 6.03
CA GLY A 176 -1.06 -15.53 5.04
C GLY A 176 -1.52 -15.36 3.58
N SER A 177 -2.68 -14.74 3.34
CA SER A 177 -3.24 -14.56 2.00
C SER A 177 -3.71 -13.11 1.80
N LEU A 178 -3.71 -12.67 0.54
CA LEU A 178 -4.60 -11.58 0.13
C LEU A 178 -6.01 -12.12 0.01
N TRP A 179 -7.00 -11.22 -0.06
CA TRP A 179 -8.39 -11.59 -0.23
C TRP A 179 -9.02 -10.79 -1.36
N GLU A 180 -9.83 -11.42 -2.20
CA GLU A 180 -10.61 -10.73 -3.24
C GLU A 180 -12.10 -11.07 -3.14
N THR A 181 -12.95 -10.14 -3.55
CA THR A 181 -14.40 -10.36 -3.70
C THR A 181 -14.95 -9.50 -4.84
N ASP A 182 -16.06 -9.94 -5.42
CA ASP A 182 -16.84 -9.14 -6.37
C ASP A 182 -17.88 -8.33 -5.59
N MET A 183 -17.72 -7.01 -5.58
CA MET A 183 -18.62 -6.11 -4.87
C MET A 183 -20.00 -6.02 -5.54
N THR A 184 -20.15 -6.37 -6.81
CA THR A 184 -21.43 -6.31 -7.53
C THR A 184 -22.31 -7.52 -7.28
N ALA A 185 -21.73 -8.61 -6.74
CA ALA A 185 -22.49 -9.79 -6.37
C ALA A 185 -23.56 -9.47 -5.32
N GLN A 186 -24.72 -10.10 -5.43
CA GLN A 186 -25.80 -9.97 -4.45
C GLN A 186 -25.39 -10.48 -3.06
N ALA A 187 -24.53 -11.50 -3.02
CA ALA A 187 -23.92 -12.03 -1.81
C ALA A 187 -22.40 -12.16 -2.04
N PRO A 188 -21.61 -11.10 -1.79
CA PRO A 188 -20.16 -11.13 -1.98
C PRO A 188 -19.50 -12.21 -1.12
N VAL A 189 -18.60 -12.97 -1.72
CA VAL A 189 -17.83 -14.03 -1.05
C VAL A 189 -16.35 -13.76 -1.24
N TRP A 190 -15.65 -13.63 -0.11
CA TRP A 190 -14.20 -13.50 -0.12
C TRP A 190 -13.51 -14.80 -0.52
N ARG A 191 -12.51 -14.67 -1.39
CA ARG A 191 -11.62 -15.75 -1.81
C ARG A 191 -10.19 -15.38 -1.43
N ALA A 192 -9.48 -16.34 -0.84
CA ALA A 192 -8.07 -16.18 -0.60
C ALA A 192 -7.32 -16.16 -1.94
N VAL A 193 -6.39 -15.23 -2.06
CA VAL A 193 -5.41 -15.16 -3.15
C VAL A 193 -4.06 -15.52 -2.54
N ASP A 194 -3.59 -16.70 -2.91
CA ASP A 194 -2.32 -17.22 -2.44
C ASP A 194 -1.16 -16.61 -3.23
N GLY A 195 -0.02 -16.54 -2.56
CA GLY A 195 1.22 -16.06 -3.16
C GLY A 195 2.40 -16.43 -2.29
N PRO A 196 3.61 -16.01 -2.70
CA PRO A 196 4.84 -16.29 -1.96
C PRO A 196 5.02 -15.43 -0.68
N TRP A 197 4.11 -14.49 -0.41
CA TRP A 197 4.10 -13.70 0.82
C TRP A 197 3.71 -14.54 2.04
N VAL A 198 4.26 -14.17 3.20
CA VAL A 198 3.99 -14.79 4.50
C VAL A 198 2.97 -13.98 5.29
N ASP A 199 3.09 -12.65 5.29
CA ASP A 199 2.20 -11.75 6.04
C ASP A 199 1.84 -10.52 5.19
N PRO A 200 0.92 -10.65 4.21
CA PRO A 200 0.59 -9.54 3.32
C PRO A 200 -0.05 -8.40 4.12
N ALA A 201 0.61 -7.24 4.11
CA ALA A 201 0.26 -6.09 4.94
C ALA A 201 -0.21 -4.87 4.15
N GLY A 202 -0.02 -4.88 2.85
CA GLY A 202 -0.47 -3.84 1.94
C GLY A 202 -0.70 -4.39 0.54
N VAL A 203 -1.58 -3.73 -0.22
CA VAL A 203 -1.92 -4.08 -1.59
C VAL A 203 -2.23 -2.83 -2.43
N ALA A 204 -1.63 -2.75 -3.61
CA ALA A 204 -1.95 -1.78 -4.65
C ALA A 204 -2.23 -2.49 -5.97
N VAL A 205 -3.12 -1.92 -6.78
CA VAL A 205 -3.50 -2.44 -8.09
C VAL A 205 -3.06 -1.43 -9.16
N SER A 206 -2.47 -1.91 -10.26
CA SER A 206 -2.13 -1.07 -11.41
C SER A 206 -3.38 -0.47 -12.06
N PRO A 207 -3.30 0.68 -12.75
CA PRO A 207 -4.48 1.32 -13.35
C PRO A 207 -5.27 0.45 -14.33
N ASP A 208 -4.63 -0.53 -14.96
CA ASP A 208 -5.22 -1.49 -15.90
C ASP A 208 -5.69 -2.79 -15.22
N GLY A 209 -5.56 -2.92 -13.90
CA GLY A 209 -5.91 -4.12 -13.13
C GLY A 209 -4.99 -5.32 -13.32
N SER A 210 -4.00 -5.23 -14.22
CA SER A 210 -3.19 -6.38 -14.65
C SER A 210 -2.15 -6.82 -13.62
N VAL A 211 -1.80 -5.95 -12.67
CA VAL A 211 -0.74 -6.18 -11.68
C VAL A 211 -1.22 -5.80 -10.30
N TRP A 212 -0.99 -6.69 -9.34
CA TRP A 212 -1.06 -6.35 -7.92
C TRP A 212 0.33 -6.25 -7.33
N THR A 213 0.55 -5.24 -6.51
CA THR A 213 1.78 -5.07 -5.74
C THR A 213 1.47 -5.27 -4.27
N VAL A 214 2.25 -6.09 -3.59
CA VAL A 214 1.96 -6.60 -2.26
C VAL A 214 3.17 -6.41 -1.38
N THR A 215 3.00 -5.80 -0.22
CA THR A 215 4.03 -5.74 0.81
C THR A 215 3.88 -6.90 1.77
N ASP A 216 4.99 -7.54 2.12
CA ASP A 216 5.04 -8.57 3.15
C ASP A 216 5.60 -7.97 4.44
N GLY A 217 4.77 -7.89 5.48
CA GLY A 217 5.12 -7.30 6.78
C GLY A 217 5.97 -8.20 7.68
N THR A 218 6.33 -9.41 7.24
CA THR A 218 7.24 -10.33 7.95
C THR A 218 8.55 -10.54 7.22
N THR A 219 8.53 -10.66 5.89
CA THR A 219 9.75 -10.88 5.10
C THR A 219 10.36 -9.59 4.53
N ASP A 220 9.63 -8.46 4.63
CA ASP A 220 9.99 -7.16 4.06
C ASP A 220 10.27 -7.21 2.55
N VAL A 221 9.74 -8.25 1.88
CA VAL A 221 9.75 -8.37 0.42
C VAL A 221 8.51 -7.69 -0.14
N VAL A 222 8.71 -6.99 -1.26
CA VAL A 222 7.59 -6.54 -2.08
C VAL A 222 7.42 -7.49 -3.26
N TRP A 223 6.19 -7.90 -3.49
CA TRP A 223 5.83 -8.85 -4.55
C TRP A 223 5.01 -8.15 -5.62
N ARG A 224 5.24 -8.54 -6.87
CA ARG A 224 4.40 -8.20 -8.01
C ARG A 224 3.68 -9.46 -8.49
N LEU A 225 2.36 -9.50 -8.37
CA LEU A 225 1.52 -10.54 -8.93
C LEU A 225 0.95 -10.08 -10.28
N ASP A 226 1.36 -10.74 -11.35
CA ASP A 226 0.72 -10.60 -12.66
C ASP A 226 -0.62 -11.33 -12.64
N ARG A 227 -1.71 -10.61 -12.86
CA ARG A 227 -3.07 -11.16 -12.76
C ARG A 227 -3.53 -11.88 -14.02
N THR A 228 -2.84 -11.72 -15.14
CA THR A 228 -3.15 -12.47 -16.36
C THR A 228 -2.56 -13.88 -16.30
N THR A 229 -1.33 -14.01 -15.79
CA THR A 229 -0.56 -15.25 -15.75
C THR A 229 -0.60 -15.95 -14.39
N GLY A 230 -0.90 -15.22 -13.31
CA GLY A 230 -0.82 -15.70 -11.94
C GLY A 230 0.61 -15.78 -11.38
N VAL A 231 1.60 -15.26 -12.11
CA VAL A 231 3.00 -15.31 -11.69
C VAL A 231 3.30 -14.21 -10.69
N ALA A 232 3.82 -14.58 -9.51
CA ALA A 232 4.35 -13.65 -8.53
C ALA A 232 5.87 -13.55 -8.64
N THR A 233 6.38 -12.31 -8.77
CA THR A 233 7.82 -12.01 -8.84
C THR A 233 8.22 -11.12 -7.68
N SER A 234 9.37 -11.40 -7.07
CA SER A 234 9.93 -10.52 -6.03
C SER A 234 10.48 -9.26 -6.66
N LEU A 235 10.14 -8.11 -6.08
CA LEU A 235 10.74 -6.80 -6.35
C LEU A 235 11.91 -6.49 -5.39
N GLY A 236 12.40 -7.51 -4.70
CA GLY A 236 13.48 -7.40 -3.71
C GLY A 236 12.98 -7.14 -2.29
N THR A 237 13.90 -7.34 -1.35
CA THR A 237 13.72 -7.00 0.06
C THR A 237 14.03 -5.53 0.29
N VAL A 238 13.15 -4.83 0.97
CA VAL A 238 13.40 -3.46 1.44
C VAL A 238 14.26 -3.57 2.70
N GLN A 239 15.44 -2.99 2.67
CA GLN A 239 16.38 -3.04 3.78
C GLN A 239 16.88 -1.65 4.12
N ASP A 240 17.33 -1.52 5.36
CA ASP A 240 18.10 -0.40 5.84
C ASP A 240 19.37 -0.87 6.54
N ASP A 241 20.28 0.05 6.78
CA ASP A 241 21.49 -0.15 7.57
C ASP A 241 21.22 -0.33 9.08
N GLN A 242 19.98 -0.07 9.54
CA GLN A 242 19.59 -0.10 10.95
C GLN A 242 18.79 -1.35 11.35
N GLY A 243 18.48 -2.26 10.40
CA GLY A 243 17.99 -3.61 10.65
C GLY A 243 16.55 -3.73 11.16
N ARG A 244 15.68 -2.75 10.89
CA ARG A 244 14.28 -2.77 11.35
C ARG A 244 13.32 -2.17 10.33
N VAL A 245 13.13 -2.88 9.23
CA VAL A 245 12.01 -2.62 8.32
C VAL A 245 10.80 -3.44 8.78
N ARG A 246 9.61 -2.85 8.66
CA ARG A 246 8.36 -3.59 8.71
C ARG A 246 7.37 -2.95 7.75
N LEU A 247 7.22 -3.55 6.57
CA LEU A 247 6.36 -2.98 5.53
C LEU A 247 4.88 -3.00 5.90
N ARG A 248 4.17 -1.92 5.55
CA ARG A 248 2.71 -1.76 5.67
C ARG A 248 2.13 -1.33 4.32
N GLY A 249 1.47 -0.17 4.24
CA GLY A 249 0.85 0.32 3.02
C GLY A 249 1.79 0.40 1.81
N VAL A 250 1.18 0.31 0.63
CA VAL A 250 1.85 0.41 -0.67
C VAL A 250 1.03 1.22 -1.65
N ALA A 251 1.70 2.06 -2.43
CA ALA A 251 1.10 2.84 -3.49
C ALA A 251 1.96 2.77 -4.77
N LEU A 252 1.36 3.11 -5.90
CA LEU A 252 2.02 3.13 -7.20
C LEU A 252 2.08 4.56 -7.74
N LEU A 253 3.21 4.94 -8.33
CA LEU A 253 3.30 6.10 -9.21
C LEU A 253 2.69 5.78 -10.59
N ALA A 254 2.42 6.82 -11.37
CA ALA A 254 1.90 6.69 -12.74
C ALA A 254 2.85 5.93 -13.68
N ASP A 255 4.17 5.97 -13.41
CA ASP A 255 5.19 5.24 -14.16
C ASP A 255 5.36 3.77 -13.70
N GLY A 256 4.59 3.34 -12.70
CA GLY A 256 4.65 2.00 -12.12
C GLY A 256 5.69 1.83 -11.00
N SER A 257 6.44 2.88 -10.65
CA SER A 257 7.31 2.88 -9.47
C SER A 257 6.50 2.61 -8.20
N VAL A 258 7.10 1.91 -7.24
CA VAL A 258 6.40 1.45 -6.03
C VAL A 258 6.82 2.28 -4.83
N VAL A 259 5.87 2.84 -4.08
CA VAL A 259 6.09 3.51 -2.80
C VAL A 259 5.61 2.63 -1.68
N VAL A 260 6.43 2.41 -0.66
CA VAL A 260 6.06 1.63 0.53
C VAL A 260 6.39 2.39 1.80
N VAL A 261 5.60 2.14 2.83
CA VAL A 261 5.82 2.67 4.17
C VAL A 261 6.42 1.60 5.08
N ASP A 262 7.48 2.00 5.78
CA ASP A 262 8.12 1.23 6.83
C ASP A 262 7.61 1.68 8.21
N ASN A 263 6.77 0.84 8.80
CA ASN A 263 6.19 1.05 10.11
C ASN A 263 7.19 0.86 11.26
N GLY A 264 8.26 0.09 11.06
CA GLY A 264 9.26 -0.21 12.08
C GLY A 264 10.33 0.88 12.22
N GLY A 265 10.81 1.39 11.08
CA GLY A 265 11.86 2.40 11.02
C GLY A 265 11.37 3.83 10.77
N GLY A 266 10.09 4.03 10.44
CA GLY A 266 9.51 5.37 10.26
C GLY A 266 9.99 6.06 8.98
N ARG A 267 9.91 5.34 7.85
CA ARG A 267 10.42 5.81 6.55
C ARG A 267 9.44 5.52 5.43
N VAL A 268 9.63 6.22 4.34
CA VAL A 268 9.01 5.91 3.05
C VAL A 268 10.11 5.53 2.08
N PHE A 269 9.94 4.38 1.44
CA PHE A 269 10.83 3.89 0.40
C PHE A 269 10.14 3.98 -0.96
N VAL A 270 10.95 4.12 -2.00
CA VAL A 270 10.52 4.06 -3.39
C VAL A 270 11.38 3.08 -4.15
N LEU A 271 10.76 2.23 -4.96
CA LEU A 271 11.41 1.40 -5.95
C LEU A 271 11.37 2.10 -7.30
N GLN A 272 12.55 2.39 -7.83
CA GLN A 272 12.75 2.91 -9.18
C GLN A 272 13.73 1.99 -9.92
N ASP A 273 14.08 2.32 -11.16
CA ASP A 273 14.97 1.52 -12.03
C ASP A 273 16.31 1.09 -11.40
N ARG A 274 16.77 1.78 -10.35
CA ARG A 274 18.04 1.51 -9.65
C ARG A 274 17.90 0.67 -8.37
N GLY A 275 16.70 0.23 -8.03
CA GLY A 275 16.39 -0.47 -6.78
C GLY A 275 15.71 0.43 -5.75
N TRP A 276 15.63 -0.09 -4.52
CA TRP A 276 14.98 0.61 -3.40
C TRP A 276 15.83 1.77 -2.88
N ALA A 277 15.20 2.92 -2.68
CA ALA A 277 15.79 4.09 -2.06
C ALA A 277 14.84 4.70 -1.02
N VAL A 278 15.38 5.40 -0.02
CA VAL A 278 14.56 6.19 0.91
C VAL A 278 14.04 7.42 0.17
N ALA A 279 12.72 7.54 0.05
CA ALA A 279 12.07 8.74 -0.49
C ALA A 279 12.16 9.89 0.52
N PHE A 280 11.84 9.61 1.78
CA PHE A 280 12.02 10.50 2.94
C PHE A 280 11.85 9.73 4.27
N ALA A 281 12.31 10.31 5.38
CA ALA A 281 12.32 9.68 6.72
C ALA A 281 11.71 10.55 7.85
N GLY A 282 11.10 11.68 7.50
CA GLY A 282 10.57 12.63 8.48
C GLY A 282 9.52 13.54 7.87
N ALA A 283 9.05 14.49 8.66
CA ALA A 283 8.07 15.48 8.25
C ALA A 283 8.71 16.86 8.02
N GLN A 284 7.90 17.80 7.53
CA GLN A 284 8.32 19.16 7.20
C GLN A 284 8.84 19.94 8.43
N ASP A 285 8.38 19.58 9.64
CA ASP A 285 8.84 20.15 10.91
C ASP A 285 10.18 19.57 11.42
N GLY A 286 10.81 18.68 10.64
CA GLY A 286 12.08 18.03 10.99
C GLY A 286 11.96 16.83 11.93
N SER A 287 10.76 16.50 12.40
CA SER A 287 10.53 15.34 13.27
C SER A 287 10.42 14.03 12.48
N THR A 288 10.80 12.92 13.10
CA THR A 288 10.71 11.57 12.48
C THR A 288 9.27 11.10 12.32
N LEU A 289 9.03 10.13 11.42
CA LEU A 289 7.77 9.37 11.39
C LEU A 289 7.77 8.31 12.50
N VAL A 290 6.61 7.97 13.05
CA VAL A 290 6.45 6.95 14.09
C VAL A 290 5.29 6.04 13.77
N ASN A 291 5.62 4.79 13.49
CA ASN A 291 4.69 3.74 13.09
C ASN A 291 3.72 4.17 11.99
N PRO A 292 4.21 4.75 10.88
CA PRO A 292 3.33 5.07 9.75
C PRO A 292 2.66 3.80 9.20
N THR A 293 1.43 3.91 8.71
CA THR A 293 0.57 2.75 8.36
C THR A 293 0.16 2.72 6.90
N GLY A 294 -0.48 3.78 6.41
CA GLY A 294 -0.96 3.92 5.03
C GLY A 294 -0.14 4.94 4.23
N VAL A 295 -0.07 4.73 2.92
CA VAL A 295 0.60 5.63 1.97
C VAL A 295 -0.24 5.77 0.71
N SER A 296 -0.29 6.97 0.14
CA SER A 296 -0.98 7.22 -1.13
C SER A 296 -0.21 8.18 -2.01
N VAL A 297 -0.25 7.96 -3.32
CA VAL A 297 0.30 8.85 -4.34
C VAL A 297 -0.85 9.60 -5.02
N GLY A 298 -0.72 10.92 -5.08
CA GLY A 298 -1.70 11.82 -5.68
C GLY A 298 -1.13 12.65 -6.83
N PRO A 299 -1.86 13.69 -7.28
CA PRO A 299 -1.45 14.54 -8.39
C PRO A 299 -0.03 15.13 -8.21
N GLY A 300 0.75 15.11 -9.29
CA GLY A 300 2.14 15.60 -9.29
C GLY A 300 3.11 14.72 -8.49
N ASP A 301 2.81 13.41 -8.39
CA ASP A 301 3.54 12.43 -7.59
C ASP A 301 3.66 12.81 -6.11
N ARG A 302 2.70 13.56 -5.58
CA ARG A 302 2.67 13.90 -4.15
C ARG A 302 2.40 12.64 -3.33
N ILE A 303 3.15 12.45 -2.26
CA ILE A 303 2.98 11.33 -1.35
C ILE A 303 2.28 11.83 -0.09
N ALA A 304 1.22 11.15 0.36
CA ALA A 304 0.62 11.32 1.67
C ALA A 304 0.85 10.06 2.51
N VAL A 305 1.16 10.23 3.79
CA VAL A 305 1.42 9.15 4.74
C VAL A 305 0.62 9.35 6.01
N ALA A 306 -0.07 8.31 6.45
CA ALA A 306 -0.66 8.24 7.78
C ALA A 306 0.44 7.99 8.82
N ASP A 307 0.88 9.03 9.53
CA ASP A 307 1.91 8.97 10.58
C ASP A 307 1.23 8.67 11.93
N TYR A 308 0.71 7.45 12.03
CA TYR A 308 -0.27 7.00 13.02
C TYR A 308 0.04 7.43 14.46
N ASN A 309 1.22 7.10 14.99
CA ASN A 309 1.55 7.40 16.40
C ASN A 309 1.98 8.86 16.63
N ARG A 310 2.18 9.65 15.58
CA ARG A 310 2.30 11.11 15.65
C ARG A 310 0.98 11.83 15.45
N GLN A 311 -0.11 11.09 15.25
CA GLN A 311 -1.47 11.65 15.12
C GLN A 311 -1.53 12.72 14.03
N ARG A 312 -0.91 12.44 12.89
CA ARG A 312 -0.82 13.39 11.78
C ARG A 312 -0.79 12.71 10.42
N VAL A 313 -1.06 13.48 9.38
CA VAL A 313 -0.76 13.11 7.99
C VAL A 313 0.44 13.91 7.51
N VAL A 314 1.44 13.23 6.93
CA VAL A 314 2.61 13.88 6.33
C VAL A 314 2.46 13.89 4.82
N GLU A 315 2.67 15.04 4.19
CA GLU A 315 2.67 15.16 2.74
C GLU A 315 4.06 15.53 2.24
N ALA A 316 4.51 14.91 1.15
CA ALA A 316 5.79 15.20 0.51
C ALA A 316 5.61 15.48 -0.98
N ALA A 317 6.29 16.51 -1.47
CA ALA A 317 6.28 16.91 -2.87
C ALA A 317 7.49 16.32 -3.60
N ARG A 318 7.30 15.87 -4.84
CA ARG A 318 8.39 15.40 -5.68
C ARG A 318 9.35 16.55 -6.00
N VAL A 319 10.65 16.32 -5.88
CA VAL A 319 11.68 17.29 -6.23
C VAL A 319 11.83 17.31 -7.75
N ALA A 320 11.64 18.47 -8.36
CA ALA A 320 11.82 18.64 -9.79
C ALA A 320 13.28 18.35 -10.16
N THR A 321 13.50 17.47 -11.13
CA THR A 321 14.82 17.27 -11.73
C THR A 321 15.12 18.45 -12.65
N VAL A 322 16.09 19.30 -12.26
CA VAL A 322 16.63 20.30 -13.18
C VAL A 322 17.53 19.55 -14.16
N THR A 323 17.10 19.37 -15.40
CA THR A 323 18.00 18.97 -16.48
C THR A 323 18.95 20.14 -16.75
N PRO A 324 20.29 19.98 -16.66
CA PRO A 324 21.20 21.04 -17.07
C PRO A 324 20.92 21.39 -18.52
N ALA A 325 20.90 22.68 -18.85
CA ALA A 325 20.83 23.10 -20.25
C ALA A 325 22.00 22.45 -21.01
N PRO A 326 21.80 21.97 -22.25
CA PRO A 326 22.90 21.47 -23.06
C PRO A 326 23.97 22.56 -23.16
N ASP A 327 25.24 22.18 -23.01
CA ASP A 327 26.36 23.12 -23.14
C ASP A 327 26.22 23.90 -24.47
N PRO A 328 26.46 25.23 -24.44
CA PRO A 328 26.44 26.01 -25.67
C PRO A 328 27.41 25.38 -26.66
N GLN A 329 26.89 25.01 -27.84
CA GLN A 329 27.71 24.43 -28.90
C GLN A 329 28.84 25.42 -29.24
N PRO A 330 30.10 24.95 -29.35
CA PRO A 330 31.18 25.80 -29.82
C PRO A 330 30.81 26.35 -31.20
N THR A 331 30.88 27.67 -31.35
CA THR A 331 30.72 28.32 -32.65
C THR A 331 31.82 27.83 -33.59
N PRO A 332 31.50 27.35 -34.80
CA PRO A 332 32.53 27.01 -35.78
C PRO A 332 33.23 28.29 -36.26
N ASP A 333 34.56 28.25 -36.28
CA ASP A 333 35.45 29.30 -36.82
C ASP A 333 35.34 29.43 -38.36
#